data_AF-A0A1W9MHG7-F1
#
_entry.id   AF-A0A1W9MHG7-F1
#
_cell.length_a   1.000
_cell.length_b   1.000
_cell.length_c   1.000
_cell.angle_alpha   90.00
_cell.angle_beta   90.00
_cell.angle_gamma   90.00
#
_symmetry.space_group_name_H-M   'P 1'
#
loop_
_entity.id
_entity.type
_entity.pdbx_description
1 polymer ?
#
loop_
_entity_poly.entity_id
_entity_poly.type
_entity_poly.pdbx_seq_one_letter_code
_entity_poly.pdbx_strand_id
1 'polypeptide(L)'
;MNIFKILSQGKGRLSEENLSAMLGFLLSPTQTHGLGDIFLRQFLNIVANKCGDNNRFDNVLNTAKSVQADILLESAYSLSNNKRRVIDIEIKIYANEPAVSQTEITELHRIAIENKINAQSSDPKQLEEEFLAILQDIEGDETVQVTMIFLTPPGNNRNLSEEYENLNEAVLDSHRKVWLRWIEESGNNHISALMKKLLKSESEAEISPINEYVRHTLKAFVIHIAENIITSLTNKRIIGEPGDITESVFVEISNCKYRIERYESTTVRIFNLDTREYEVTKPLLRKINEEKKLGIALTLSTDRKKNTRTLGRQIIKELLSQGKDLKEI
;
A
#
# COMPACT_ATOMS: atom_id res chain seq x y z
N MET A 1 -9.83 -10.41 16.26
CA MET A 1 -10.08 -9.01 15.84
C MET A 1 -8.89 -8.55 15.00
N ASN A 2 -9.09 -8.03 13.79
CA ASN A 2 -8.00 -7.52 12.95
C ASN A 2 -7.97 -5.98 13.04
N ILE A 3 -6.95 -5.43 13.72
CA ILE A 3 -6.82 -3.98 13.94
C ILE A 3 -6.71 -3.21 12.61
N PHE A 4 -6.01 -3.76 11.62
CA PHE A 4 -5.88 -3.14 10.31
C PHE A 4 -7.20 -3.07 9.56
N LYS A 5 -8.08 -4.09 9.75
CA LYS A 5 -9.44 -4.05 9.20
C LYS A 5 -10.26 -2.93 9.84
N ILE A 6 -10.17 -2.75 11.15
CA ILE A 6 -10.86 -1.67 11.88
C ILE A 6 -10.33 -0.30 11.44
N LEU A 7 -9.01 -0.13 11.34
CA LEU A 7 -8.39 1.11 10.86
C LEU A 7 -8.78 1.43 9.41
N SER A 8 -9.00 0.41 8.58
CA SER A 8 -9.48 0.56 7.20
C SER A 8 -10.99 0.74 7.05
N GLN A 9 -11.77 0.64 8.14
CA GLN A 9 -13.24 0.86 8.11
C GLN A 9 -13.62 2.35 8.19
N GLY A 10 -12.69 3.23 8.54
CA GLY A 10 -12.88 4.68 8.41
C GLY A 10 -12.76 5.15 6.95
N LYS A 11 -12.72 6.47 6.73
CA LYS A 11 -12.59 7.07 5.39
C LYS A 11 -11.26 6.76 4.67
N GLY A 12 -10.27 6.21 5.39
CA GLY A 12 -8.95 5.87 4.84
C GLY A 12 -8.81 4.37 4.62
N ARG A 13 -8.41 3.98 3.39
CA ARG A 13 -7.68 2.71 3.21
C ARG A 13 -6.29 2.90 3.83
N LEU A 14 -5.68 1.83 4.34
CA LEU A 14 -4.26 1.91 4.75
C LEU A 14 -3.44 2.33 3.53
N SER A 15 -2.74 3.44 3.68
CA SER A 15 -1.97 4.09 2.62
C SER A 15 -0.56 3.50 2.51
N GLU A 16 0.21 3.95 1.52
CA GLU A 16 1.61 3.55 1.33
C GLU A 16 2.41 3.89 2.59
N GLU A 17 2.20 5.09 3.13
CA GLU A 17 2.81 5.61 4.35
C GLU A 17 2.45 4.75 5.57
N ASN A 18 1.22 4.23 5.67
CA ASN A 18 0.83 3.35 6.77
C ASN A 18 1.54 1.99 6.72
N LEU A 19 1.70 1.42 5.52
CA LEU A 19 2.45 0.17 5.36
C LEU A 19 3.94 0.40 5.58
N SER A 20 4.48 1.53 5.10
CA SER A 20 5.88 1.93 5.32
C SER A 20 6.17 2.09 6.80
N ALA A 21 5.27 2.74 7.55
CA ALA A 21 5.40 2.87 9.00
C ALA A 21 5.38 1.52 9.72
N MET A 22 4.51 0.59 9.31
CA MET A 22 4.46 -0.75 9.91
C MET A 22 5.74 -1.55 9.61
N LEU A 23 6.25 -1.48 8.37
CA LEU A 23 7.49 -2.16 8.01
C LEU A 23 8.69 -1.52 8.72
N GLY A 24 8.78 -0.20 8.75
CA GLY A 24 9.82 0.53 9.48
C GLY A 24 9.81 0.22 10.98
N PHE A 25 8.62 0.09 11.59
CA PHE A 25 8.47 -0.36 12.96
C PHE A 25 9.08 -1.75 13.17
N LEU A 26 8.83 -2.72 12.27
CA LEU A 26 9.40 -4.08 12.38
C LEU A 26 10.89 -4.15 12.07
N LEU A 27 11.41 -3.27 11.21
CA LEU A 27 12.83 -3.23 10.83
C LEU A 27 13.71 -2.63 11.93
N SER A 28 13.14 -1.87 12.87
CA SER A 28 13.93 -1.13 13.84
C SER A 28 14.34 -1.98 15.05
N PRO A 29 15.64 -2.19 15.29
CA PRO A 29 16.10 -3.01 16.41
C PRO A 29 15.71 -2.46 17.80
N THR A 30 15.45 -1.15 17.88
CA THR A 30 15.23 -0.41 19.14
C THR A 30 13.76 -0.14 19.44
N GLN A 31 12.85 -0.54 18.55
CA GLN A 31 11.41 -0.34 18.73
C GLN A 31 10.79 -1.32 19.74
N THR A 32 9.59 -0.96 20.19
CA THR A 32 8.89 -1.65 21.30
C THR A 32 8.24 -3.00 20.91
N HIS A 33 8.45 -3.50 19.69
CA HIS A 33 7.93 -4.82 19.28
C HIS A 33 8.66 -6.00 19.92
N GLY A 34 9.81 -5.79 20.56
CA GLY A 34 10.51 -6.84 21.31
C GLY A 34 11.07 -7.98 20.46
N LEU A 35 11.30 -7.75 19.16
CA LEU A 35 11.95 -8.72 18.26
C LEU A 35 13.47 -8.51 18.17
N GLY A 36 13.99 -7.45 18.80
CA GLY A 36 15.36 -6.99 18.58
C GLY A 36 15.62 -6.77 17.09
N ASP A 37 16.79 -7.20 16.62
CA ASP A 37 17.19 -7.11 15.21
C ASP A 37 16.84 -8.35 14.37
N ILE A 38 16.07 -9.32 14.91
CA ILE A 38 15.80 -10.59 14.23
C ILE A 38 15.11 -10.36 12.87
N PHE A 39 14.10 -9.49 12.84
CA PHE A 39 13.39 -9.18 11.62
C PHE A 39 14.30 -8.47 10.60
N LEU A 40 15.10 -7.49 11.05
CA LEU A 40 16.08 -6.79 10.22
C LEU A 40 17.12 -7.76 9.63
N ARG A 41 17.70 -8.66 10.43
CA ARG A 41 18.66 -9.67 9.95
C ARG A 41 18.06 -10.57 8.87
N GLN A 42 16.84 -11.07 9.10
CA GLN A 42 16.18 -11.91 8.11
C GLN A 42 15.82 -11.12 6.84
N PHE A 43 15.45 -9.85 6.98
CA PHE A 43 15.22 -8.95 5.84
C PHE A 43 16.50 -8.72 5.02
N LEU A 44 17.62 -8.38 5.66
CA LEU A 44 18.91 -8.18 5.00
C LEU A 44 19.39 -9.43 4.25
N ASN A 45 19.18 -10.63 4.81
CA ASN A 45 19.47 -11.89 4.12
C ASN A 45 18.68 -12.05 2.81
N ILE A 46 17.38 -11.68 2.81
CA ILE A 46 16.56 -11.72 1.60
C ILE A 46 17.08 -10.71 0.57
N VAL A 47 17.45 -9.50 1.02
CA VAL A 47 17.99 -8.44 0.17
C VAL A 47 19.31 -8.88 -0.48
N ALA A 48 20.27 -9.38 0.31
CA ALA A 48 21.55 -9.90 -0.18
C ALA A 48 21.38 -11.02 -1.22
N ASN A 49 20.47 -11.96 -0.95
CA ASN A 49 20.16 -13.02 -1.90
C ASN A 49 19.56 -12.50 -3.20
N LYS A 50 18.67 -11.51 -3.13
CA LYS A 50 17.95 -10.97 -4.30
C LYS A 50 18.78 -9.98 -5.13
N CYS A 51 19.75 -9.28 -4.55
CA CYS A 51 20.69 -8.44 -5.32
C CYS A 51 21.84 -9.23 -5.96
N GLY A 52 21.93 -10.54 -5.72
CA GLY A 52 23.02 -11.38 -6.25
C GLY A 52 24.35 -11.21 -5.50
N ASP A 53 24.36 -10.52 -4.36
CA ASP A 53 25.52 -10.30 -3.50
C ASP A 53 25.22 -10.85 -2.09
N ASN A 54 25.34 -12.18 -1.95
CA ASN A 54 25.02 -12.88 -0.70
C ASN A 54 25.85 -12.40 0.50
N ASN A 55 27.02 -11.80 0.25
CA ASN A 55 27.95 -11.37 1.28
C ASN A 55 27.85 -9.86 1.58
N ARG A 56 26.91 -9.15 0.94
CA ARG A 56 26.79 -7.68 1.04
C ARG A 56 26.73 -7.19 2.47
N PHE A 57 25.99 -7.90 3.32
CA PHE A 57 25.79 -7.53 4.72
C PHE A 57 26.59 -8.41 5.70
N ASP A 58 27.61 -9.14 5.26
CA ASP A 58 28.39 -10.04 6.13
C ASP A 58 29.03 -9.32 7.31
N ASN A 59 29.44 -8.06 7.11
CA ASN A 59 30.02 -7.19 8.13
C ASN A 59 29.07 -6.95 9.32
N VAL A 60 27.75 -7.13 9.14
CA VAL A 60 26.74 -6.94 10.19
C VAL A 60 25.95 -8.22 10.51
N LEU A 61 25.86 -9.16 9.58
CA LEU A 61 25.13 -10.42 9.79
C LEU A 61 25.97 -11.49 10.50
N ASN A 62 27.29 -11.53 10.27
CA ASN A 62 28.19 -12.54 10.85
C ASN A 62 28.74 -12.18 12.24
N THR A 63 28.14 -11.18 12.89
CA THR A 63 28.45 -10.79 14.28
C THR A 63 27.33 -11.20 15.23
N ALA A 64 27.71 -11.60 16.45
CA ALA A 64 26.78 -11.86 17.55
C ALA A 64 26.22 -10.58 18.18
N LYS A 65 26.82 -9.42 17.90
CA LYS A 65 26.33 -8.11 18.38
C LYS A 65 25.08 -7.71 17.60
N SER A 66 24.12 -7.07 18.28
CA SER A 66 22.93 -6.51 17.64
C SER A 66 23.30 -5.52 16.54
N VAL A 67 22.58 -5.56 15.42
CA VAL A 67 22.76 -4.60 14.31
C VAL A 67 22.43 -3.20 14.81
N GLN A 68 23.39 -2.28 14.71
CA GLN A 68 23.17 -0.86 14.98
C GLN A 68 22.58 -0.23 13.73
N ALA A 69 21.30 0.14 13.78
CA ALA A 69 20.61 0.73 12.65
C ALA A 69 19.58 1.78 13.06
N ASP A 70 19.56 2.88 12.30
CA ASP A 70 18.49 3.87 12.35
C ASP A 70 17.50 3.60 11.23
N ILE A 71 16.20 3.61 11.58
CA ILE A 71 15.10 3.51 10.62
C ILE A 71 14.37 4.84 10.59
N LEU A 72 14.43 5.50 9.45
CA LEU A 72 13.82 6.80 9.21
C LEU A 72 12.67 6.64 8.21
N LEU A 73 11.57 7.34 8.44
CA LEU A 73 10.44 7.40 7.53
C LEU A 73 10.41 8.76 6.85
N GLU A 74 10.02 8.80 5.58
CA GLU A 74 9.87 10.04 4.81
C GLU A 74 11.15 10.89 4.77
N SER A 75 12.31 10.23 4.58
CA SER A 75 13.61 10.90 4.51
C SER A 75 13.69 11.78 3.25
N ALA A 76 13.86 13.09 3.46
CA ALA A 76 13.86 14.06 2.37
C ALA A 76 15.27 14.33 1.84
N TYR A 77 15.43 14.21 0.53
CA TYR A 77 16.66 14.47 -0.20
C TYR A 77 16.47 15.56 -1.25
N SER A 78 17.54 16.28 -1.56
CA SER A 78 17.56 17.34 -2.57
C SER A 78 18.52 16.97 -3.69
N LEU A 79 18.03 17.00 -4.93
CA LEU A 79 18.87 16.89 -6.12
C LEU A 79 19.45 18.27 -6.47
N SER A 80 20.60 18.27 -7.15
CA SER A 80 21.30 19.45 -7.67
C SER A 80 20.45 20.42 -8.52
N ASN A 81 19.26 20.02 -8.98
CA ASN A 81 18.27 20.86 -9.67
C ASN A 81 17.18 21.45 -8.74
N ASN A 82 17.39 21.44 -7.42
CA ASN A 82 16.41 21.79 -6.38
C ASN A 82 15.14 20.92 -6.38
N LYS A 83 15.15 19.78 -7.08
CA LYS A 83 14.05 18.81 -7.00
C LYS A 83 14.17 18.05 -5.69
N ARG A 84 13.09 18.04 -4.92
CA ARG A 84 12.98 17.27 -3.69
C ARG A 84 12.51 15.85 -3.99
N ARG A 85 13.14 14.87 -3.35
CA ARG A 85 12.70 13.47 -3.29
C ARG A 85 12.48 13.09 -1.84
N VAL A 86 11.54 12.20 -1.60
CA VAL A 86 11.21 11.71 -0.26
C VAL A 86 11.19 10.20 -0.36
N ILE A 87 12.03 9.55 0.45
CA ILE A 87 12.15 8.11 0.50
C ILE A 87 11.24 7.60 1.62
N ASP A 88 10.39 6.62 1.32
CA ASP A 88 9.40 6.11 2.27
C ASP A 88 10.04 5.52 3.53
N ILE A 89 11.07 4.69 3.37
CA ILE A 89 11.86 4.13 4.47
C ILE A 89 13.33 4.19 4.13
N GLU A 90 14.12 4.74 5.05
CA GLU A 90 15.57 4.70 5.02
C GLU A 90 16.11 3.90 6.20
N ILE A 91 17.10 3.05 5.93
CA ILE A 91 17.83 2.28 6.92
C ILE A 91 19.31 2.68 6.82
N LYS A 92 19.85 3.26 7.89
CA LYS A 92 21.29 3.52 8.02
C LYS A 92 21.88 2.49 8.98
N ILE A 93 22.83 1.70 8.52
CA ILE A 93 23.48 0.66 9.32
C ILE A 93 24.90 1.08 9.62
N TYR A 94 25.28 1.01 10.88
CA TYR A 94 26.56 1.50 11.37
C TYR A 94 27.48 0.37 11.84
N ALA A 95 28.78 0.66 11.87
CA ALA A 95 29.76 -0.18 12.53
C ALA A 95 29.45 -0.32 14.03
N ASN A 96 29.79 -1.46 14.63
CA ASN A 96 29.58 -1.65 16.07
C ASN A 96 30.57 -0.86 16.93
N GLU A 97 31.72 -0.54 16.37
CA GLU A 97 32.79 0.20 17.04
C GLU A 97 33.32 1.25 16.05
N PRO A 98 33.68 2.46 16.53
CA PRO A 98 34.33 3.43 15.68
C PRO A 98 35.69 2.89 15.22
N ALA A 99 36.12 3.31 14.03
CA ALA A 99 37.46 2.99 13.55
C ALA A 99 38.50 3.51 14.56
N VAL A 100 39.64 2.80 14.70
CA VAL A 100 40.71 3.11 15.68
C VAL A 100 41.20 4.56 15.63
N SER A 101 40.96 5.26 14.52
CA SER A 101 41.34 6.65 14.25
C SER A 101 40.17 7.66 14.19
N GLN A 102 38.94 7.26 14.49
CA GLN A 102 37.75 8.11 14.39
C GLN A 102 36.96 8.15 15.72
N THR A 103 36.36 9.30 16.03
CA THR A 103 35.46 9.45 17.19
C THR A 103 34.01 9.12 16.85
N GLU A 104 33.66 9.11 15.57
CA GLU A 104 32.32 8.86 15.07
C GLU A 104 32.18 7.43 14.56
N ILE A 105 30.97 6.88 14.69
CA ILE A 105 30.65 5.54 14.21
C ILE A 105 30.42 5.62 12.70
N THR A 106 31.18 4.83 11.94
CA THR A 106 31.11 4.81 10.47
C THR A 106 29.79 4.19 9.99
N GLU A 107 29.13 4.85 9.04
CA GLU A 107 28.01 4.28 8.29
C GLU A 107 28.54 3.25 7.30
N LEU A 108 27.98 2.04 7.29
CA LEU A 108 28.41 0.94 6.44
C LEU A 108 27.47 0.75 5.25
N HIS A 109 26.16 0.83 5.53
CA HIS A 109 25.13 0.61 4.53
C HIS A 109 24.03 1.64 4.65
N ARG A 110 23.59 2.14 3.51
CA ARG A 110 22.36 2.91 3.38
C ARG A 110 21.38 2.15 2.52
N ILE A 111 20.22 1.81 3.05
CA ILE A 111 19.19 1.08 2.33
C ILE A 111 17.97 1.99 2.22
N ALA A 112 17.55 2.28 0.99
CA ALA A 112 16.37 3.08 0.71
C ALA A 112 15.28 2.17 0.17
N ILE A 113 14.08 2.26 0.74
CA ILE A 113 12.92 1.48 0.31
C ILE A 113 11.89 2.46 -0.26
N GLU A 114 11.59 2.28 -1.53
CA GLU A 114 10.43 2.88 -2.19
C GLU A 114 9.29 1.87 -2.18
N ASN A 115 8.15 2.24 -1.59
CA ASN A 115 7.02 1.36 -1.36
C ASN A 115 5.81 1.76 -2.21
N LYS A 116 5.47 0.89 -3.16
CA LYS A 116 4.21 0.97 -3.90
C LYS A 116 3.20 -0.04 -3.33
N ILE A 117 1.95 0.38 -3.17
CA ILE A 117 0.81 -0.53 -2.91
C ILE A 117 -0.10 -0.68 -4.12
N ASN A 118 -0.02 0.25 -5.06
CA ASN A 118 -0.80 0.24 -6.30
C ASN A 118 0.14 0.39 -7.50
N ALA A 119 -0.02 -0.44 -8.52
CA ALA A 119 0.83 -0.36 -9.71
C ALA A 119 0.60 0.90 -10.58
N GLN A 120 -0.36 1.76 -10.21
CA GLN A 120 -0.67 3.01 -10.91
C GLN A 120 0.07 4.22 -10.34
N SER A 121 0.69 4.12 -9.16
CA SER A 121 1.47 5.20 -8.53
C SER A 121 2.94 5.22 -8.98
N SER A 122 3.29 4.46 -10.01
CA SER A 122 4.65 4.40 -10.57
C SER A 122 5.02 5.69 -11.30
N ASP A 123 6.17 6.26 -10.97
CA ASP A 123 6.86 7.31 -11.72
C ASP A 123 8.18 6.73 -12.22
N PRO A 124 8.36 6.50 -13.54
CA PRO A 124 9.53 5.82 -14.08
C PRO A 124 10.88 6.41 -13.67
N LYS A 125 10.94 7.69 -13.26
CA LYS A 125 12.20 8.34 -12.86
C LYS A 125 12.44 8.36 -11.36
N GLN A 126 11.44 8.02 -10.55
CA GLN A 126 11.48 8.23 -9.11
C GLN A 126 12.66 7.48 -8.45
N LEU A 127 12.78 6.18 -8.70
CA LEU A 127 13.81 5.34 -8.11
C LEU A 127 15.24 5.76 -8.49
N GLU A 128 15.45 6.14 -9.76
CA GLU A 128 16.75 6.66 -10.24
C GLU A 128 17.09 8.00 -9.58
N GLU A 129 16.12 8.91 -9.52
CA GLU A 129 16.31 10.23 -8.93
C GLU A 129 16.55 10.17 -7.42
N GLU A 130 15.89 9.27 -6.69
CA GLU A 130 16.16 9.01 -5.28
C GLU A 130 17.58 8.48 -5.06
N PHE A 131 18.00 7.50 -5.86
CA PHE A 131 19.35 6.96 -5.80
C PHE A 131 20.41 8.05 -6.01
N LEU A 132 20.26 8.87 -7.06
CA LEU A 132 21.17 9.98 -7.33
C LEU A 132 21.18 11.04 -6.22
N ALA A 133 20.03 11.28 -5.58
CA ALA A 133 19.94 12.21 -4.46
C ALA A 133 20.67 11.69 -3.22
N ILE A 134 20.61 10.38 -2.95
CA ILE A 134 21.39 9.74 -1.89
C ILE A 134 22.88 9.85 -2.18
N LEU A 135 23.32 9.56 -3.41
CA LEU A 135 24.73 9.67 -3.79
C LEU A 135 25.30 11.07 -3.58
N GLN A 136 24.51 12.11 -3.85
CA GLN A 136 24.91 13.50 -3.58
C GLN A 136 25.03 13.78 -2.08
N ASP A 137 24.17 13.19 -1.25
CA ASP A 137 24.24 13.35 0.22
C ASP A 137 25.44 12.65 0.84
N ILE A 138 25.85 11.50 0.31
CA ILE A 138 27.02 10.75 0.77
C ILE A 138 28.31 11.12 0.03
N GLU A 139 28.31 12.19 -0.76
CA GLU A 139 29.51 12.63 -1.48
C GLU A 139 30.66 12.92 -0.49
N GLY A 140 31.78 12.20 -0.66
CA GLY A 140 32.91 12.24 0.27
C GLY A 140 32.97 11.07 1.27
N ASP A 141 31.94 10.23 1.34
CA ASP A 141 31.94 8.96 2.07
C ASP A 141 31.70 7.77 1.11
N GLU A 142 32.68 7.54 0.23
CA GLU A 142 32.64 6.49 -0.79
C GLU A 142 32.61 5.06 -0.22
N THR A 143 32.72 4.91 1.11
CA THR A 143 32.69 3.60 1.77
C THR A 143 31.27 3.09 2.03
N VAL A 144 30.28 3.99 2.03
CA VAL A 144 28.88 3.64 2.30
C VAL A 144 28.28 2.88 1.11
N GLN A 145 27.85 1.64 1.36
CA GLN A 145 27.19 0.85 0.34
C GLN A 145 25.69 1.15 0.29
N VAL A 146 25.25 1.84 -0.77
CA VAL A 146 23.82 2.07 -1.03
C VAL A 146 23.13 0.83 -1.61
N THR A 147 21.94 0.50 -1.11
CA THR A 147 21.05 -0.52 -1.69
C THR A 147 19.63 0.02 -1.85
N MET A 148 19.17 0.15 -3.10
CA MET A 148 17.80 0.58 -3.40
C MET A 148 16.85 -0.62 -3.39
N ILE A 149 15.74 -0.53 -2.68
CA ILE A 149 14.71 -1.57 -2.63
C ILE A 149 13.42 -1.01 -3.20
N PHE A 150 12.97 -1.59 -4.30
CA PHE A 150 11.66 -1.31 -4.85
C PHE A 150 10.67 -2.34 -4.34
N LEU A 151 9.84 -1.96 -3.37
CA LEU A 151 8.85 -2.81 -2.73
C LEU A 151 7.48 -2.56 -3.36
N THR A 152 6.87 -3.61 -3.93
CA THR A 152 5.66 -3.44 -4.74
C THR A 152 4.59 -4.49 -4.44
N PRO A 153 3.32 -4.28 -4.86
CA PRO A 153 2.32 -5.35 -4.88
C PRO A 153 2.76 -6.51 -5.80
N PRO A 154 2.12 -7.70 -5.69
CA PRO A 154 2.35 -8.80 -6.63
C PRO A 154 2.04 -8.41 -8.08
N GLY A 155 2.40 -9.30 -9.00
CA GLY A 155 2.02 -9.19 -10.41
C GLY A 155 2.96 -8.36 -11.26
N ASN A 156 2.77 -8.49 -12.57
CA ASN A 156 3.63 -7.90 -13.58
C ASN A 156 2.94 -6.68 -14.18
N ASN A 157 3.37 -5.49 -13.76
CA ASN A 157 2.97 -4.23 -14.35
C ASN A 157 4.15 -3.63 -15.10
N ARG A 158 3.91 -3.21 -16.34
CA ARG A 158 4.92 -2.62 -17.21
C ARG A 158 5.53 -1.36 -16.60
N ASN A 159 4.73 -0.48 -16.01
CA ASN A 159 5.22 0.78 -15.46
C ASN A 159 6.14 0.54 -14.25
N LEU A 160 5.78 -0.41 -13.37
CA LEU A 160 6.66 -0.82 -12.27
C LEU A 160 7.97 -1.41 -12.80
N SER A 161 7.91 -2.15 -13.91
CA SER A 161 9.10 -2.72 -14.55
C SER A 161 9.99 -1.63 -15.14
N GLU A 162 9.40 -0.67 -15.83
CA GLU A 162 10.13 0.47 -16.40
C GLU A 162 10.79 1.32 -15.30
N GLU A 163 10.10 1.61 -14.19
CA GLU A 163 10.66 2.34 -13.05
C GLU A 163 11.86 1.62 -12.42
N TYR A 164 11.72 0.30 -12.19
CA TYR A 164 12.82 -0.49 -11.66
C TYR A 164 14.02 -0.56 -12.61
N GLU A 165 13.78 -0.72 -13.92
CA GLU A 165 14.85 -0.89 -14.91
C GLU A 165 15.54 0.41 -15.31
N ASN A 166 14.90 1.56 -15.15
CA ASN A 166 15.52 2.86 -15.45
C ASN A 166 16.75 3.13 -14.57
N LEU A 167 16.71 2.73 -13.29
CA LEU A 167 17.91 2.66 -12.46
C LEU A 167 18.77 1.46 -12.92
N ASN A 168 19.61 1.67 -13.92
CA ASN A 168 20.37 0.61 -14.56
C ASN A 168 21.76 0.38 -13.91
N GLU A 169 22.38 -0.74 -14.23
CA GLU A 169 23.68 -1.16 -13.66
C GLU A 169 24.82 -0.16 -13.95
N ALA A 170 24.77 0.60 -15.04
CA ALA A 170 25.79 1.59 -15.34
C ALA A 170 25.74 2.79 -14.38
N VAL A 171 24.59 3.05 -13.77
CA VAL A 171 24.40 4.10 -12.75
C VAL A 171 24.73 3.57 -11.35
N LEU A 172 24.49 2.28 -11.09
CA LEU A 172 24.67 1.67 -9.77
C LEU A 172 26.13 1.43 -9.37
N ASP A 173 27.01 1.06 -10.32
CA ASP A 173 28.41 0.72 -10.03
C ASP A 173 28.56 -0.34 -8.89
N SER A 174 29.14 0.02 -7.74
CA SER A 174 29.28 -0.86 -6.57
C SER A 174 28.02 -0.96 -5.69
N HIS A 175 27.03 -0.11 -5.96
CA HIS A 175 25.73 -0.11 -5.31
C HIS A 175 24.81 -1.19 -5.89
N ARG A 176 23.68 -1.45 -5.25
CA ARG A 176 22.75 -2.49 -5.68
C ARG A 176 21.32 -1.98 -5.68
N LYS A 177 20.49 -2.60 -6.51
CA LYS A 177 19.03 -2.49 -6.44
C LYS A 177 18.41 -3.86 -6.24
N VAL A 178 17.24 -3.90 -5.62
CA VAL A 178 16.46 -5.11 -5.39
C VAL A 178 14.99 -4.83 -5.62
N TRP A 179 14.33 -5.71 -6.37
CA TRP A 179 12.88 -5.72 -6.45
C TRP A 179 12.29 -6.73 -5.47
N LEU A 180 11.60 -6.23 -4.44
CA LEU A 180 10.85 -7.04 -3.48
C LEU A 180 9.34 -6.89 -3.65
N ARG A 181 8.61 -7.88 -3.16
CA ARG A 181 7.15 -7.89 -3.14
C ARG A 181 6.63 -7.98 -1.72
N TRP A 182 5.46 -7.38 -1.48
CA TRP A 182 4.71 -7.61 -0.24
C TRP A 182 4.27 -9.06 -0.10
N ILE A 183 3.84 -9.66 -1.21
CA ILE A 183 3.39 -11.06 -1.29
C ILE A 183 3.58 -11.60 -2.71
N GLU A 184 3.83 -12.90 -2.83
CA GLU A 184 3.87 -13.64 -4.09
C GLU A 184 3.08 -14.95 -3.93
N GLU A 185 2.67 -15.56 -5.05
CA GLU A 185 1.99 -16.86 -5.05
C GLU A 185 2.92 -18.01 -4.65
N SER A 186 4.21 -17.87 -4.97
CA SER A 186 5.23 -18.89 -4.74
C SER A 186 6.55 -18.26 -4.33
N GLY A 187 7.33 -18.98 -3.52
CA GLY A 187 8.62 -18.52 -3.02
C GLY A 187 8.53 -17.99 -1.59
N ASN A 188 9.71 -17.73 -1.00
CA ASN A 188 9.83 -17.30 0.39
C ASN A 188 10.50 -15.92 0.53
N ASN A 189 10.80 -15.26 -0.59
CA ASN A 189 11.63 -14.04 -0.63
C ASN A 189 10.75 -12.79 -0.79
N HIS A 190 9.71 -12.67 0.05
CA HIS A 190 8.78 -11.54 0.07
C HIS A 190 8.36 -11.20 1.51
N ILE A 191 7.88 -9.98 1.77
CA ILE A 191 7.70 -9.45 3.13
C ILE A 191 6.73 -10.29 3.97
N SER A 192 5.61 -10.74 3.39
CA SER A 192 4.68 -11.61 4.12
C SER A 192 5.25 -13.01 4.44
N ALA A 193 6.18 -13.54 3.64
CA ALA A 193 6.85 -14.81 3.95
C ALA A 193 7.82 -14.65 5.12
N LEU A 194 8.52 -13.51 5.20
CA LEU A 194 9.38 -13.15 6.34
C LEU A 194 8.59 -13.18 7.65
N MET A 195 7.44 -12.51 7.70
CA MET A 195 6.57 -12.49 8.88
C MET A 195 6.04 -13.89 9.23
N LYS A 196 5.64 -14.69 8.23
CA LYS A 196 5.21 -16.08 8.44
C LYS A 196 6.34 -16.95 8.97
N LYS A 197 7.55 -16.79 8.45
CA LYS A 197 8.75 -17.51 8.91
C LYS A 197 9.06 -17.19 10.36
N LEU A 198 8.99 -15.92 10.75
CA LEU A 198 9.21 -15.49 12.13
C LEU A 198 8.19 -16.14 13.09
N LEU A 199 6.90 -16.10 12.74
CA LEU A 199 5.84 -16.75 13.52
C LEU A 199 6.02 -18.28 13.61
N LYS A 200 6.49 -18.90 12.52
CA LYS A 200 6.77 -20.34 12.48
C LYS A 200 7.95 -20.70 13.37
N SER A 201 9.05 -19.97 13.24
CA SER A 201 10.28 -20.16 14.04
C SER A 201 9.96 -20.05 15.54
N GLU A 202 9.08 -19.11 15.92
CA GLU A 202 8.62 -18.99 17.30
C GLU A 202 7.79 -20.21 17.75
N SER A 203 6.86 -20.68 16.91
CA SER A 203 6.05 -21.87 17.22
C SER A 203 6.85 -23.17 17.31
N GLU A 204 8.01 -23.21 16.65
CA GLU A 204 8.95 -24.34 16.66
C GLU A 204 10.04 -24.18 17.74
N ALA A 205 9.96 -23.13 18.58
CA ALA A 205 10.92 -22.80 19.63
C ALA A 205 12.35 -22.52 19.13
N GLU A 206 12.51 -22.13 17.85
CA GLU A 206 13.79 -21.74 17.27
C GLU A 206 14.22 -20.32 17.68
N ILE A 207 13.24 -19.47 18.04
CA ILE A 207 13.46 -18.12 18.57
C ILE A 207 12.70 -17.93 19.88
N SER A 208 13.11 -16.91 20.63
CA SER A 208 12.44 -16.51 21.87
C SER A 208 10.95 -16.21 21.65
N PRO A 209 10.10 -16.46 22.66
CA PRO A 209 8.67 -16.17 22.57
C PRO A 209 8.40 -14.73 22.17
N ILE A 210 7.61 -14.55 21.12
CA ILE A 210 7.11 -13.23 20.70
C ILE A 210 5.96 -12.85 21.63
N ASN A 211 5.96 -11.59 22.09
CA ASN A 211 4.85 -11.05 22.86
C ASN A 211 3.52 -11.27 22.12
N GLU A 212 2.48 -11.70 22.84
CA GLU A 212 1.18 -12.06 22.27
C GLU A 212 0.57 -10.94 21.42
N TYR A 213 0.68 -9.69 21.85
CA TYR A 213 0.20 -8.53 21.09
C TYR A 213 0.91 -8.41 19.72
N VAL A 214 2.23 -8.53 19.71
CA VAL A 214 3.05 -8.47 18.48
C VAL A 214 2.75 -9.68 17.58
N ARG A 215 2.63 -10.87 18.17
CA ARG A 215 2.25 -12.09 17.44
C ARG A 215 0.90 -11.92 16.74
N HIS A 216 -0.10 -11.38 17.42
CA HIS A 216 -1.41 -11.10 16.82
C HIS A 216 -1.35 -9.99 15.77
N THR A 217 -0.55 -8.95 16.01
CA THR A 217 -0.37 -7.83 15.08
C THR A 217 0.27 -8.31 13.77
N LEU A 218 1.34 -9.12 13.84
CA LEU A 218 1.96 -9.75 12.67
C LEU A 218 0.96 -10.61 11.88
N LYS A 219 0.19 -11.47 12.56
CA LYS A 219 -0.85 -12.29 11.92
C LYS A 219 -1.90 -11.41 11.23
N ALA A 220 -2.39 -10.38 11.92
CA ALA A 220 -3.37 -9.44 11.38
C ALA A 220 -2.83 -8.67 10.17
N PHE A 221 -1.55 -8.29 10.20
CA PHE A 221 -0.89 -7.58 9.12
C PHE A 221 -0.68 -8.46 7.89
N VAL A 222 -0.21 -9.70 8.07
CA VAL A 222 -0.09 -10.69 6.99
C VAL A 222 -1.45 -10.94 6.32
N ILE A 223 -2.51 -11.11 7.10
CA ILE A 223 -3.88 -11.26 6.58
C ILE A 223 -4.28 -10.01 5.81
N HIS A 224 -4.03 -8.82 6.36
CA HIS A 224 -4.40 -7.56 5.71
C HIS A 224 -3.69 -7.37 4.36
N ILE A 225 -2.38 -7.63 4.29
CA ILE A 225 -1.60 -7.59 3.04
C ILE A 225 -2.21 -8.56 2.02
N ALA A 226 -2.48 -9.79 2.42
CA ALA A 226 -3.06 -10.79 1.53
C ALA A 226 -4.46 -10.37 1.04
N GLU A 227 -5.33 -9.85 1.91
CA GLU A 227 -6.69 -9.47 1.54
C GLU A 227 -6.75 -8.21 0.68
N ASN A 228 -5.90 -7.21 0.91
CA ASN A 228 -6.05 -5.89 0.27
C ASN A 228 -5.08 -5.67 -0.89
N ILE A 229 -3.88 -6.25 -0.85
CA ILE A 229 -2.88 -6.11 -1.93
C ILE A 229 -3.10 -7.17 -3.03
N ILE A 230 -3.62 -8.37 -2.71
CA ILE A 230 -3.99 -9.35 -3.75
C ILE A 230 -5.30 -8.94 -4.46
N THR A 231 -6.28 -8.44 -3.71
CA THR A 231 -7.59 -8.03 -4.26
C THR A 231 -7.49 -6.82 -5.19
N SER A 232 -6.42 -6.01 -5.12
CA SER A 232 -6.18 -4.94 -6.09
C SER A 232 -5.71 -5.45 -7.47
N LEU A 233 -5.09 -6.64 -7.54
CA LEU A 233 -4.61 -7.28 -8.77
C LEU A 233 -5.67 -8.15 -9.43
N THR A 234 -6.38 -8.93 -8.62
CA THR A 234 -7.58 -9.59 -9.11
C THR A 234 -8.70 -8.56 -9.08
N ASN A 235 -9.02 -7.98 -10.23
CA ASN A 235 -10.31 -7.33 -10.52
C ASN A 235 -11.53 -8.26 -10.33
N LYS A 236 -11.45 -9.29 -9.48
CA LYS A 236 -12.59 -9.82 -8.77
C LYS A 236 -13.06 -8.72 -7.84
N ARG A 237 -13.96 -7.88 -8.36
CA ARG A 237 -15.00 -7.26 -7.55
C ARG A 237 -15.50 -8.35 -6.61
N ILE A 238 -15.06 -8.31 -5.35
CA ILE A 238 -15.78 -9.00 -4.31
C ILE A 238 -17.17 -8.37 -4.38
N ILE A 239 -18.13 -9.16 -4.83
CA ILE A 239 -19.55 -8.83 -4.74
C ILE A 239 -19.83 -8.88 -3.24
N GLY A 240 -19.48 -7.81 -2.53
CA GLY A 240 -19.44 -7.79 -1.08
C GLY A 240 -19.63 -6.36 -0.63
N GLU A 241 -20.87 -6.10 -0.25
CA GLU A 241 -21.45 -4.92 0.39
C GLU A 241 -21.20 -3.53 -0.25
N PRO A 242 -22.25 -2.74 -0.51
CA PRO A 242 -22.11 -1.46 -1.21
C PRO A 242 -21.24 -0.39 -0.52
N GLY A 243 -20.81 -0.58 0.73
CA GLY A 243 -20.28 0.47 1.60
C GLY A 243 -21.39 1.29 2.25
N ASP A 244 -21.08 2.46 2.79
CA ASP A 244 -22.08 3.39 3.35
C ASP A 244 -22.84 4.16 2.28
N ILE A 245 -24.04 4.66 2.61
CA ILE A 245 -24.86 5.49 1.74
C ILE A 245 -24.25 6.90 1.69
N THR A 246 -23.80 7.31 0.50
CA THR A 246 -23.25 8.65 0.27
C THR A 246 -24.33 9.67 -0.09
N GLU A 247 -25.38 9.23 -0.79
CA GLU A 247 -26.47 10.09 -1.25
C GLU A 247 -27.78 9.30 -1.21
N SER A 248 -28.86 9.92 -0.74
CA SER A 248 -30.20 9.34 -0.82
C SER A 248 -31.24 10.37 -1.22
N VAL A 249 -32.24 9.95 -1.99
CA VAL A 249 -33.36 10.80 -2.39
C VAL A 249 -34.66 10.00 -2.37
N PHE A 250 -35.74 10.65 -1.94
CA PHE A 250 -37.08 10.06 -1.93
C PHE A 250 -37.82 10.42 -3.21
N VAL A 251 -38.53 9.44 -3.78
CA VAL A 251 -39.32 9.66 -4.99
C VAL A 251 -40.61 8.87 -4.91
N GLU A 252 -41.71 9.53 -5.26
CA GLU A 252 -43.03 8.88 -5.36
C GLU A 252 -43.39 8.67 -6.83
N ILE A 253 -43.55 7.42 -7.26
CA ILE A 253 -43.98 7.06 -8.62
C ILE A 253 -45.05 5.97 -8.56
N SER A 254 -46.04 6.03 -9.46
CA SER A 254 -47.17 5.08 -9.46
C SER A 254 -47.83 4.84 -8.09
N ASN A 255 -48.01 5.90 -7.28
CA ASN A 255 -48.54 5.86 -5.90
C ASN A 255 -47.73 5.01 -4.90
N CYS A 256 -46.47 4.70 -5.20
CA CYS A 256 -45.55 4.04 -4.28
C CYS A 256 -44.37 4.95 -3.94
N LYS A 257 -43.89 4.87 -2.70
CA LYS A 257 -42.77 5.68 -2.22
C LYS A 257 -41.47 4.88 -2.23
N TYR A 258 -40.45 5.45 -2.84
CA TYR A 258 -39.14 4.81 -2.99
C TYR A 258 -38.04 5.70 -2.40
N ARG A 259 -37.00 5.06 -1.88
CA ARG A 259 -35.72 5.69 -1.53
C ARG A 259 -34.65 5.20 -2.50
N ILE A 260 -34.08 6.10 -3.28
CA ILE A 260 -32.93 5.81 -4.15
C ILE A 260 -31.68 6.08 -3.33
N GLU A 261 -30.80 5.10 -3.26
CA GLU A 261 -29.57 5.16 -2.47
C GLU A 261 -28.37 4.98 -3.40
N ARG A 262 -27.38 5.86 -3.26
CA ARG A 262 -26.06 5.69 -3.85
C ARG A 262 -25.05 5.50 -2.75
N TYR A 263 -24.22 4.48 -2.93
CA TYR A 263 -23.21 4.09 -1.97
C TYR A 263 -21.79 4.49 -2.42
N GLU A 264 -20.84 4.42 -1.50
CA GLU A 264 -19.41 4.69 -1.77
C GLU A 264 -18.86 3.84 -2.92
N SER A 265 -19.26 2.57 -3.00
CA SER A 265 -18.90 1.67 -4.12
C SER A 265 -19.46 2.10 -5.49
N THR A 266 -20.17 3.24 -5.56
CA THR A 266 -20.95 3.75 -6.69
C THR A 266 -22.15 2.89 -7.07
N THR A 267 -22.43 1.85 -6.29
CA THR A 267 -23.63 1.03 -6.44
C THR A 267 -24.86 1.88 -6.14
N VAL A 268 -25.92 1.66 -6.91
CA VAL A 268 -27.22 2.31 -6.72
C VAL A 268 -28.24 1.23 -6.41
N ARG A 269 -29.02 1.42 -5.35
CA ARG A 269 -30.16 0.57 -4.99
C ARG A 269 -31.41 1.42 -4.85
N ILE A 270 -32.57 0.80 -5.02
CA ILE A 270 -33.86 1.44 -4.76
C ILE A 270 -34.60 0.59 -3.74
N PHE A 271 -35.00 1.22 -2.63
CA PHE A 271 -35.76 0.62 -1.56
C PHE A 271 -37.21 1.09 -1.65
N ASN A 272 -38.15 0.16 -1.68
CA ASN A 272 -39.58 0.44 -1.65
C ASN A 272 -40.03 0.60 -0.19
N LEU A 273 -40.56 1.77 0.17
CA LEU A 273 -40.95 2.08 1.54
C LEU A 273 -42.26 1.41 1.95
N ASP A 274 -43.10 1.06 0.97
CA ASP A 274 -44.41 0.44 1.22
C ASP A 274 -44.25 -1.07 1.45
N THR A 275 -43.45 -1.75 0.63
CA THR A 275 -43.17 -3.19 0.77
C THR A 275 -41.98 -3.51 1.68
N ARG A 276 -41.14 -2.51 1.98
CA ARG A 276 -39.89 -2.62 2.77
C ARG A 276 -38.84 -3.55 2.15
N GLU A 277 -38.79 -3.63 0.82
CA GLU A 277 -37.85 -4.47 0.06
C GLU A 277 -37.05 -3.67 -0.97
N TYR A 278 -35.92 -4.24 -1.42
CA TYR A 278 -35.14 -3.68 -2.51
C TYR A 278 -35.67 -4.11 -3.88
N GLU A 279 -35.78 -3.15 -4.79
CA GLU A 279 -36.35 -3.34 -6.12
C GLU A 279 -35.28 -3.46 -7.21
N VAL A 280 -35.67 -4.06 -8.33
CA VAL A 280 -34.82 -4.16 -9.52
C VAL A 280 -34.50 -2.75 -10.04
N THR A 281 -33.26 -2.31 -9.83
CA THR A 281 -32.90 -0.89 -9.90
C THR A 281 -33.01 -0.30 -11.32
N LYS A 282 -32.53 -1.01 -12.34
CA LYS A 282 -32.38 -0.42 -13.69
C LYS A 282 -33.71 -0.12 -14.41
N PRO A 283 -34.72 -1.02 -14.42
CA PRO A 283 -36.05 -0.70 -14.95
C PRO A 283 -36.73 0.43 -14.18
N LEU A 284 -36.62 0.41 -12.85
CA LEU A 284 -37.27 1.40 -12.00
C LEU A 284 -36.66 2.80 -12.17
N LEU A 285 -35.33 2.92 -12.32
CA LEU A 285 -34.68 4.18 -12.70
C LEU A 285 -35.19 4.75 -14.03
N ARG A 286 -35.48 3.91 -15.02
CA ARG A 286 -36.06 4.38 -16.30
C ARG A 286 -37.47 4.90 -16.10
N LYS A 287 -38.28 4.16 -15.35
CA LYS A 287 -39.64 4.56 -14.99
C LYS A 287 -39.65 5.90 -14.23
N ILE A 288 -38.73 6.09 -13.28
CA ILE A 288 -38.54 7.37 -12.57
C ILE A 288 -38.19 8.50 -13.54
N ASN A 289 -37.25 8.26 -14.46
CA ASN A 289 -36.84 9.26 -15.46
C ASN A 289 -38.01 9.70 -16.35
N GLU A 290 -38.87 8.76 -16.74
CA GLU A 290 -40.07 9.00 -17.56
C GLU A 290 -41.18 9.72 -16.76
N GLU A 291 -41.60 9.18 -15.62
CA GLU A 291 -42.71 9.74 -14.82
C GLU A 291 -42.37 11.11 -14.21
N LYS A 292 -41.12 11.30 -13.76
CA LYS A 292 -40.67 12.60 -13.22
C LYS A 292 -40.20 13.56 -14.30
N LYS A 293 -40.22 13.17 -15.58
CA LYS A 293 -39.82 13.97 -16.74
C LYS A 293 -38.44 14.60 -16.56
N LEU A 294 -37.47 13.80 -16.10
CA LEU A 294 -36.11 14.28 -15.78
C LEU A 294 -35.25 14.55 -17.03
N GLY A 295 -35.69 14.09 -18.21
CA GLY A 295 -34.99 14.39 -19.48
C GLY A 295 -33.63 13.72 -19.64
N ILE A 296 -33.29 12.72 -18.82
CA ILE A 296 -31.98 12.08 -18.86
C ILE A 296 -31.92 11.09 -20.01
N ALA A 297 -30.99 11.30 -20.95
CA ALA A 297 -30.77 10.38 -22.07
C ALA A 297 -30.40 8.97 -21.58
N LEU A 298 -30.93 7.92 -22.21
CA LEU A 298 -30.64 6.53 -21.84
C LEU A 298 -29.35 5.99 -22.45
N THR A 299 -28.78 6.71 -23.42
CA THR A 299 -27.53 6.42 -24.12
C THR A 299 -26.46 7.45 -23.78
N LEU A 300 -25.19 7.04 -23.91
CA LEU A 300 -24.02 7.91 -23.86
C LEU A 300 -23.84 8.61 -25.20
N SER A 301 -22.97 9.62 -25.26
CA SER A 301 -22.56 10.28 -26.51
C SER A 301 -21.94 9.32 -27.54
N THR A 302 -21.51 8.14 -27.10
CA THR A 302 -20.96 7.04 -27.91
C THR A 302 -22.03 6.02 -28.35
N ASP A 303 -23.31 6.35 -28.21
CA ASP A 303 -24.50 5.51 -28.51
C ASP A 303 -24.63 4.22 -27.67
N ARG A 304 -23.76 4.03 -26.67
CA ARG A 304 -23.85 2.91 -25.72
C ARG A 304 -24.90 3.17 -24.65
N LYS A 305 -25.70 2.16 -24.28
CA LYS A 305 -26.69 2.24 -23.19
C LYS A 305 -26.01 2.53 -21.85
N LYS A 306 -26.54 3.47 -21.07
CA LYS A 306 -26.05 3.77 -19.72
C LYS A 306 -26.21 2.55 -18.79
N ASN A 307 -25.20 2.35 -17.95
CA ASN A 307 -25.25 1.38 -16.86
C ASN A 307 -26.03 1.94 -15.67
N THR A 308 -26.42 1.09 -14.72
CA THR A 308 -27.24 1.46 -13.55
C THR A 308 -26.60 2.55 -12.70
N ARG A 309 -25.26 2.54 -12.58
CA ARG A 309 -24.51 3.50 -11.76
C ARG A 309 -24.53 4.90 -12.39
N THR A 310 -24.23 4.99 -13.68
CA THR A 310 -24.25 6.26 -14.43
C THR A 310 -25.65 6.85 -14.48
N LEU A 311 -26.66 6.01 -14.77
CA LEU A 311 -28.05 6.46 -14.83
C LEU A 311 -28.55 6.90 -13.45
N GLY A 312 -28.28 6.12 -12.40
CA GLY A 312 -28.70 6.43 -11.03
C GLY A 312 -28.07 7.71 -10.49
N ARG A 313 -26.75 7.93 -10.70
CA ARG A 313 -26.08 9.19 -10.31
C ARG A 313 -26.72 10.41 -10.97
N GLN A 314 -27.07 10.32 -12.26
CA GLN A 314 -27.69 11.43 -12.97
C GLN A 314 -29.11 11.70 -12.48
N ILE A 315 -29.89 10.65 -12.21
CA ILE A 315 -31.25 10.77 -11.66
C ILE A 315 -31.21 11.40 -10.26
N ILE A 316 -30.32 10.94 -9.37
CA ILE A 316 -30.18 11.52 -8.03
C ILE A 316 -29.83 13.00 -8.13
N LYS A 317 -28.84 13.36 -8.96
CA LYS A 317 -28.43 14.75 -9.15
C LYS A 317 -29.58 15.63 -9.67
N GLU A 318 -30.37 15.13 -10.61
CA GLU A 318 -31.48 15.87 -11.22
C GLU A 318 -32.70 15.99 -10.28
N LEU A 319 -32.97 14.97 -9.46
CA LEU A 319 -34.01 15.06 -8.43
C LEU A 319 -33.64 16.09 -7.35
N LEU A 320 -32.35 16.14 -6.97
CA LEU A 320 -31.83 17.13 -6.04
C LEU A 320 -31.87 18.55 -6.61
N SER A 321 -31.54 18.75 -7.89
CA SER A 321 -31.60 20.08 -8.53
C SER A 321 -33.03 20.61 -8.68
N GLN A 322 -34.03 19.72 -8.80
CA GLN A 322 -35.44 20.08 -8.90
C GLN A 322 -36.14 20.30 -7.54
N GLY A 323 -35.42 20.21 -6.42
CA GLY A 323 -35.97 20.47 -5.08
C GLY A 323 -37.03 19.47 -4.62
N LYS A 324 -37.04 18.25 -5.18
CA LYS A 324 -37.96 17.19 -4.75
C LYS A 324 -37.38 16.46 -3.53
N ASP A 325 -37.87 16.86 -2.36
CA ASP A 325 -37.72 16.30 -1.01
C ASP A 325 -36.29 16.00 -0.54
N LEU A 326 -35.73 17.01 0.14
CA LEU A 326 -34.51 16.96 0.95
C LEU A 326 -34.69 16.17 2.24
N LYS A 327 -33.77 15.24 2.51
CA LYS A 327 -33.02 15.21 3.78
C LYS A 327 -31.58 14.81 3.48
N GLU A 328 -30.66 15.76 3.61
CA GLU A 328 -29.25 15.44 3.90
C GLU A 328 -29.22 14.61 5.19
N ILE A 329 -28.46 13.50 5.17
CA ILE A 329 -28.06 12.77 6.38
C ILE A 329 -26.66 13.25 6.73
#